data_AF-W9VZT4-F1
#
_entry.id   AF-W9VZT4-F1
#
_cell.length_a   1.000
_cell.length_b   1.000
_cell.length_c   1.000
_cell.angle_alpha   90.00
_cell.angle_beta   90.00
_cell.angle_gamma   90.00
#
_symmetry.space_group_name_H-M   'P 1'
#
loop_
_entity.id
_entity.type
_entity.pdbx_description
1 polymer ?
#
loop_
_entity_poly.entity_id
_entity_poly.type
_entity_poly.pdbx_seq_one_letter_code
_entity_poly.pdbx_strand_id
1 'polypeptide(L)'
;MRLDDITTGMLLAKDVCDPNGNPLIRAGTIVTGRHIRALKSWGIGEIAIQSDAPPPAMAPRDPAELAELKAMLDVQFSLSNPEHPAMRALYDICLERALSQR
;
A
#
# COMPACT_ATOMS: atom_id res chain seq x y z
N MET A 1 -2.75 -0.62 8.92
CA MET A 1 -3.21 -1.10 10.24
C MET A 1 -4.18 -2.25 9.99
N ARG A 2 -4.02 -3.39 10.68
CA ARG A 2 -4.89 -4.56 10.46
C ARG A 2 -6.29 -4.24 10.94
N LEU A 3 -7.29 -4.68 10.18
CA LEU A 3 -8.69 -4.35 10.45
C LEU A 3 -9.16 -4.81 11.84
N ASP A 4 -8.56 -5.85 12.39
CA ASP A 4 -8.88 -6.38 13.73
C ASP A 4 -8.37 -5.49 14.88
N ASP A 5 -7.39 -4.61 14.62
CA ASP A 5 -6.85 -3.69 15.62
C ASP A 5 -7.60 -2.34 15.62
N ILE A 6 -8.54 -2.14 14.70
CA ILE A 6 -9.19 -0.85 14.46
C ILE A 6 -10.35 -0.61 15.40
N THR A 7 -10.32 0.53 16.07
CA THR A 7 -11.41 1.01 16.90
C THR A 7 -12.26 2.04 16.18
N THR A 8 -13.54 2.07 16.53
CA THR A 8 -14.47 3.09 16.04
C THR A 8 -14.06 4.47 16.52
N GLY A 9 -14.24 5.50 15.68
CA GLY A 9 -13.83 6.88 15.98
C GLY A 9 -12.50 7.27 15.34
N MET A 10 -11.73 6.31 14.82
CA MET A 10 -10.50 6.58 14.05
C MET A 10 -10.81 7.23 12.70
N LEU A 11 -9.94 8.10 12.20
CA LEU A 11 -10.09 8.75 10.90
C LEU A 11 -9.31 7.99 9.81
N LEU A 12 -9.91 7.80 8.64
CA LEU A 12 -9.22 7.20 7.49
C LEU A 12 -8.18 8.17 6.89
N ALA A 13 -6.95 7.70 6.69
CA ALA A 13 -5.88 8.49 6.09
C ALA A 13 -5.88 8.46 4.55
N LYS A 14 -6.42 7.39 3.94
CA LYS A 14 -6.48 7.22 2.49
C LYS A 14 -7.84 6.65 2.08
N ASP A 15 -8.21 6.86 0.82
CA ASP A 15 -9.37 6.21 0.22
C ASP A 15 -9.19 4.69 0.29
N VAL A 16 -10.25 3.99 0.68
CA VAL A 16 -10.34 2.54 0.55
C VAL A 16 -11.04 2.25 -0.76
N CYS A 17 -10.38 1.53 -1.65
CA CYS A 17 -10.92 1.17 -2.95
C CYS A 17 -11.34 -0.31 -3.00
N ASP A 18 -12.25 -0.62 -3.92
CA ASP A 18 -12.55 -1.98 -4.34
C ASP A 18 -11.38 -2.56 -5.18
N PRO A 19 -11.41 -3.86 -5.53
CA PRO A 19 -10.39 -4.47 -6.40
C PRO A 19 -10.31 -3.84 -7.81
N ASN A 20 -11.33 -3.10 -8.24
CA ASN A 20 -11.36 -2.38 -9.52
C ASN A 20 -10.87 -0.93 -9.40
N GLY A 21 -10.46 -0.49 -8.21
CA GLY A 21 -9.98 0.88 -7.94
C GLY A 21 -11.07 1.90 -7.63
N ASN A 22 -12.34 1.51 -7.51
CA ASN A 22 -13.42 2.42 -7.15
C ASN A 22 -13.41 2.72 -5.65
N PRO A 23 -13.50 3.99 -5.22
CA PRO A 23 -13.45 4.34 -3.81
C PRO A 23 -14.75 3.95 -3.09
N LEU A 24 -14.61 3.14 -2.04
CA LEU A 24 -15.68 2.68 -1.14
C LEU A 24 -15.88 3.61 0.04
N ILE A 25 -14.78 4.04 0.63
CA ILE A 25 -14.77 4.97 1.75
C ILE A 25 -13.67 5.99 1.48
N ARG A 26 -14.03 7.27 1.51
CA ARG A 26 -13.08 8.34 1.28
C ARG A 26 -12.21 8.59 2.50
N ALA A 27 -10.98 9.04 2.26
CA ALA A 27 -10.11 9.62 3.26
C ALA A 27 -10.84 10.72 4.05
N GLY A 28 -10.50 10.87 5.32
CA GLY A 28 -11.18 11.80 6.23
C GLY A 28 -12.50 11.27 6.82
N THR A 29 -12.94 10.07 6.44
CA THR A 29 -14.14 9.46 7.04
C THR A 29 -13.82 8.88 8.40
N ILE A 30 -14.70 9.13 9.39
CA ILE A 30 -14.64 8.48 10.70
C ILE A 30 -15.09 7.02 10.55
N VAL A 31 -14.23 6.10 10.98
CA VAL A 31 -14.50 4.66 10.98
C VAL A 31 -15.56 4.36 12.03
N THR A 32 -16.66 3.74 11.60
CA THR A 32 -17.76 3.30 12.45
C THR A 32 -17.84 1.78 12.46
N GLY A 33 -18.61 1.19 13.38
CA GLY A 33 -18.85 -0.26 13.39
C GLY A 33 -19.57 -0.77 12.12
N ARG A 34 -20.26 0.11 11.38
CA ARG A 34 -20.81 -0.21 10.07
C ARG A 34 -19.71 -0.31 9.01
N HIS A 35 -18.76 0.62 9.03
CA HIS A 35 -17.61 0.61 8.12
C HIS A 35 -16.75 -0.64 8.34
N ILE A 36 -16.44 -0.99 9.60
CA ILE A 36 -15.64 -2.20 9.91
C ILE A 36 -16.32 -3.47 9.37
N ARG A 37 -17.64 -3.61 9.55
CA ARG A 37 -18.39 -4.74 9.01
C ARG A 37 -18.36 -4.79 7.49
N ALA A 38 -18.55 -3.65 6.82
CA ALA A 38 -18.46 -3.57 5.37
C ALA A 38 -17.06 -4.00 4.89
N LEU A 39 -15.99 -3.45 5.47
CA LEU A 39 -14.61 -3.81 5.11
C LEU A 39 -14.32 -5.31 5.27
N LYS A 40 -14.82 -5.95 6.34
CA LYS A 40 -14.71 -7.40 6.54
C LYS A 40 -15.43 -8.18 5.44
N SER A 41 -16.66 -7.81 5.07
CA SER A 41 -17.41 -8.46 4.00
C SER A 41 -16.72 -8.37 2.63
N TRP A 42 -15.91 -7.33 2.43
CA TRP A 42 -15.17 -7.10 1.19
C TRP A 42 -13.78 -7.75 1.19
N GLY A 43 -13.41 -8.45 2.27
CA GLY A 43 -12.11 -9.11 2.39
C GLY A 43 -10.93 -8.15 2.58
N ILE A 44 -11.17 -6.91 2.98
CA ILE A 44 -10.12 -5.91 3.19
C ILE A 44 -9.45 -6.19 4.53
N GLY A 45 -8.21 -6.67 4.49
CA GLY A 45 -7.45 -7.03 5.71
C GLY A 45 -6.80 -5.84 6.42
N GLU A 46 -6.52 -4.77 5.70
CA GLU A 46 -5.76 -3.62 6.20
C GLU A 46 -6.28 -2.30 5.66
N ILE A 47 -6.30 -1.26 6.50
CA ILE A 47 -6.59 0.12 6.07
C ILE A 47 -5.59 1.11 6.70
N ALA A 48 -5.50 2.28 6.08
CA ALA A 48 -4.67 3.39 6.57
C ALA A 48 -5.50 4.30 7.48
N ILE A 49 -5.12 4.40 8.75
CA ILE A 49 -5.73 5.30 9.73
C ILE A 49 -4.81 6.50 9.91
N GLN A 50 -5.40 7.69 10.08
CA GLN A 50 -4.67 8.89 10.40
C GLN A 50 -4.24 8.81 11.86
N SER A 51 -2.94 8.62 12.09
CA SER A 51 -2.34 8.73 13.41
C SER A 51 -1.82 10.14 13.62
N ASP A 52 -1.95 10.63 14.86
CA ASP A 52 -1.26 11.85 15.31
C ASP A 52 0.24 11.60 15.54
N ALA A 53 0.63 10.32 15.64
CA ALA A 53 2.02 9.93 15.58
C ALA A 53 2.56 10.20 14.15
N PRO A 54 3.75 10.80 14.00
CA PRO A 54 4.41 10.88 12.71
C PRO A 54 4.43 9.47 12.10
N PRO A 55 4.20 9.34 10.78
CA PRO A 55 4.28 8.04 10.12
C PRO A 55 5.60 7.41 10.57
N PRO A 56 5.62 6.10 10.92
CA PRO A 56 6.86 5.44 11.25
C PRO A 56 7.81 5.78 10.11
N ALA A 57 8.86 6.53 10.43
CA ALA A 57 9.84 6.89 9.44
C ALA A 57 10.28 5.55 8.85
N MET A 58 9.94 5.30 7.59
CA MET A 58 10.58 4.23 6.85
C MET A 58 12.05 4.46 7.10
N ALA A 59 12.68 3.49 7.79
CA ALA A 59 14.07 3.61 8.16
C ALA A 59 14.84 4.11 6.93
N PRO A 60 15.73 5.11 7.07
CA PRO A 60 16.42 5.70 5.93
C PRO A 60 17.02 4.56 5.12
N ARG A 61 16.40 4.29 3.96
CA ARG A 61 16.77 3.16 3.11
C ARG A 61 18.18 3.44 2.63
N ASP A 62 19.07 2.47 2.78
CA ASP A 62 20.41 2.61 2.25
C ASP A 62 20.28 2.81 0.72
N PRO A 63 20.72 3.95 0.17
CA PRO A 63 20.67 4.18 -1.26
C PRO A 63 21.45 3.12 -2.05
N ALA A 64 22.44 2.46 -1.43
CA ALA A 64 23.16 1.34 -2.02
C ALA A 64 22.26 0.11 -2.22
N GLU A 65 21.47 -0.27 -1.20
CA GLU A 65 20.55 -1.40 -1.30
C GLU A 65 19.46 -1.17 -2.35
N LEU A 66 18.96 0.06 -2.44
CA LEU A 66 17.98 0.43 -3.46
C LEU A 66 18.58 0.35 -4.87
N ALA A 67 19.84 0.73 -5.05
CA ALA A 67 20.55 0.62 -6.32
C ALA A 67 20.79 -0.85 -6.72
N GLU A 68 21.18 -1.70 -5.77
CA GLU A 68 21.36 -3.13 -6.00
C GLU A 68 20.06 -3.82 -6.44
N LEU A 69 18.95 -3.53 -5.73
CA LEU A 69 17.64 -4.08 -6.07
C LEU A 69 17.17 -3.63 -7.46
N LYS A 70 17.36 -2.35 -7.79
CA LYS A 70 17.05 -1.83 -9.13
C LYS A 70 17.88 -2.51 -10.21
N ALA A 71 19.19 -2.65 -10.02
CA ALA A 71 20.05 -3.32 -10.98
C ALA A 71 19.60 -4.78 -11.23
N MET A 72 19.22 -5.49 -10.18
CA MET A 72 18.67 -6.84 -10.30
C MET A 72 17.33 -6.86 -11.07
N LEU A 73 16.42 -5.94 -10.77
CA LEU A 73 15.13 -5.80 -11.45
C LEU A 73 15.31 -5.41 -12.92
N ASP A 74 16.23 -4.50 -13.23
CA ASP A 74 16.51 -4.08 -14.60
C ASP A 74 16.96 -5.26 -15.48
N VAL A 75 17.75 -6.18 -14.93
CA VAL A 75 18.12 -7.42 -15.62
C VAL A 75 16.89 -8.31 -15.87
N GLN A 76 16.02 -8.48 -14.87
CA GLN A 76 14.81 -9.31 -15.00
C GLN A 76 13.81 -8.72 -16.01
N PHE A 77 13.70 -7.40 -16.07
CA PHE A 77 12.78 -6.68 -16.96
C PHE A 77 13.43 -6.27 -18.29
N SER A 78 14.68 -6.67 -18.55
CA SER A 78 15.46 -6.26 -19.73
C SER A 78 14.79 -6.57 -21.08
N LEU A 79 13.96 -7.62 -21.14
CA LEU A 79 13.20 -8.03 -22.34
C LEU A 79 11.75 -7.53 -22.33
N SER A 80 11.37 -6.73 -21.33
CA SER A 80 10.03 -6.16 -21.21
C SER A 80 9.94 -4.83 -21.94
N ASN A 81 8.71 -4.40 -22.28
CA ASN A 81 8.48 -3.04 -22.75
C ASN A 81 8.30 -2.10 -21.54
N PRO A 82 9.30 -1.25 -21.20
CA PRO A 82 9.21 -0.35 -20.05
C PRO A 82 8.17 0.78 -20.23
N GLU A 83 7.79 1.09 -21.47
CA GLU A 83 6.78 2.11 -21.78
C GLU A 83 5.36 1.59 -21.61
N HIS A 84 5.16 0.27 -21.53
CA HIS A 84 3.85 -0.30 -21.33
C HIS A 84 3.38 -0.06 -19.88
N PRO A 85 2.22 0.58 -19.64
CA PRO A 85 1.76 0.95 -18.30
C PRO A 85 1.70 -0.23 -17.32
N ALA A 86 1.29 -1.41 -17.79
CA ALA A 86 1.24 -2.61 -16.96
C ALA A 86 2.64 -3.11 -16.54
N MET A 87 3.66 -2.96 -17.40
CA MET A 87 5.03 -3.38 -17.07
C MET A 87 5.66 -2.44 -16.07
N ARG A 88 5.40 -1.14 -16.18
CA ARG A 88 5.83 -0.15 -15.19
C ARG A 88 5.20 -0.42 -13.82
N ALA A 89 3.89 -0.65 -13.78
CA ALA A 89 3.20 -0.99 -12.54
C ALA A 89 3.73 -2.29 -11.91
N LEU A 90 4.01 -3.31 -12.74
CA LEU A 90 4.58 -4.56 -12.27
C LEU A 90 6.00 -4.36 -11.69
N TYR A 91 6.83 -3.55 -12.35
CA TYR A 91 8.17 -3.20 -11.86
C TYR A 91 8.10 -2.51 -10.50
N ASP A 92 7.22 -1.51 -10.35
CA ASP A 92 7.05 -0.76 -9.11
C ASP A 92 6.61 -1.68 -7.95
N ILE A 93 5.64 -2.57 -8.19
CA ILE A 93 5.18 -3.56 -7.20
C ILE A 93 6.32 -4.51 -6.79
N CYS A 94 7.12 -4.98 -7.76
CA CYS A 94 8.25 -5.85 -7.49
C CYS A 94 9.33 -5.16 -6.65
N LEU A 95 9.63 -3.90 -6.94
CA LEU A 95 10.58 -3.09 -6.17
C LEU A 95 10.08 -2.87 -4.73
N GLU A 96 8.82 -2.51 -4.55
CA GLU A 96 8.21 -2.33 -3.22
C GLU A 96 8.25 -3.61 -2.39
N ARG A 97 7.95 -4.76 -3.01
CA ARG A 97 8.00 -6.06 -2.33
C ARG A 97 9.42 -6.45 -1.94
N ALA A 98 10.40 -6.24 -2.82
CA ALA A 98 11.79 -6.55 -2.53
C ALA A 98 12.33 -5.71 -1.36
N LEU A 99 11.87 -4.46 -1.25
CA LEU A 99 12.16 -3.57 -0.12
C LEU A 99 11.41 -3.92 1.18
N SER A 100 10.35 -4.71 1.11
CA SER A 100 9.52 -5.10 2.28
C SER A 100 9.87 -6.48 2.84
N GLN A 101 10.61 -7.30 2.09
CA GLN A 101 11.02 -8.65 2.49
C GLN A 101 12.43 -8.74 3.10
N ARG A 102 13.10 -7.60 3.28
CA ARG A 102 14.35 -7.47 4.04
C ARG A 102 14.09 -6.68 5.32
#